data_AF-A0A9P5GSI1-F1
#
_entry.id   AF-A0A9P5GSI1-F1
#
_cell.length_a   1.000
_cell.length_b   1.000
_cell.length_c   1.000
_cell.angle_alpha   90.00
_cell.angle_beta   90.00
_cell.angle_gamma   90.00
#
_symmetry.space_group_name_H-M   'P 1'
#
loop_
_entity.id
_entity.type
_entity.pdbx_description
1 polymer ?
#
loop_
_entity_poly.entity_id
_entity_poly.type
_entity_poly.pdbx_seq_one_letter_code
_entity_poly.pdbx_strand_id
1 'polypeptide(L)'
;MLASDDRLPSASLGRGRGRFLSHPCAVKIPCAMSYCEALILLLCRDRDSICESYWLAILSYMLEYVDGTDILDENKLQEGYRKFYHAIKLGDPAIYSTLNELRLSLIEERRLPVKIY
;
A
#
# COMPACT_ATOMS: atom_id res chain seq x y z
N MET A 1 -14.13 -2.70 4.19
CA MET A 1 -14.17 -2.03 5.50
C MET A 1 -15.08 -0.81 5.38
N LEU A 2 -15.71 -0.33 6.46
CA LEU A 2 -16.46 0.93 6.42
C LEU A 2 -15.55 2.07 6.86
N ALA A 3 -15.73 3.27 6.30
CA ALA A 3 -14.98 4.46 6.71
C ALA A 3 -15.35 4.92 8.14
N SER A 4 -16.44 4.40 8.70
CA SER A 4 -16.90 4.62 10.08
C SER A 4 -16.56 3.47 11.02
N ASP A 5 -15.72 2.51 10.61
CA ASP A 5 -15.29 1.37 11.44
C ASP A 5 -14.53 1.86 12.68
N ASP A 6 -14.88 1.37 13.87
CA ASP A 6 -14.29 1.85 15.13
C ASP A 6 -12.83 1.42 15.32
N ARG A 7 -12.32 0.49 14.51
CA ARG A 7 -10.88 0.16 14.47
C ARG A 7 -10.05 1.23 13.76
N LEU A 8 -10.69 2.16 13.05
CA LEU A 8 -9.98 3.28 12.42
C LEU A 8 -9.61 4.34 13.46
N PRO A 9 -8.53 5.11 13.23
CA PRO A 9 -8.04 6.06 14.21
C PRO A 9 -9.10 7.14 14.47
N SER A 10 -9.19 7.58 15.72
CA SER A 10 -9.89 8.82 16.04
C SER A 10 -9.15 10.02 15.46
N ALA A 11 -9.85 11.16 15.38
CA ALA A 11 -9.22 12.43 15.04
C ALA A 11 -8.01 12.68 15.96
N SER A 12 -6.87 13.04 15.38
CA SER A 12 -5.67 13.42 16.10
C SER A 12 -4.94 14.53 15.37
N LEU A 13 -4.32 15.44 16.13
CA LEU A 13 -3.61 16.58 15.56
C LEU A 13 -2.48 16.07 14.65
N GLY A 14 -2.44 16.56 13.41
CA GLY A 14 -1.47 16.14 12.40
C GLY A 14 -1.81 14.84 11.65
N ARG A 15 -2.91 14.12 11.98
CA ARG A 15 -3.32 12.88 11.27
C ARG A 15 -4.77 12.87 10.77
N GLY A 16 -5.33 14.07 10.60
CA GLY A 16 -6.64 14.28 9.97
C GLY A 16 -7.84 14.12 10.91
N ARG A 17 -9.04 14.07 10.33
CA ARG A 17 -10.33 14.03 11.06
C ARG A 17 -10.70 12.63 11.58
N GLY A 18 -9.87 11.62 11.34
CA GLY A 18 -10.14 10.24 11.72
C GLY A 18 -11.30 9.62 10.93
N ARG A 19 -11.93 8.60 11.51
CA ARG A 19 -13.05 7.88 10.91
C ARG A 19 -14.27 8.76 10.62
N PHE A 20 -15.03 8.38 9.60
CA PHE A 20 -16.26 9.06 9.19
C PHE A 20 -17.38 8.78 10.20
N LEU A 21 -18.38 9.66 10.23
CA LEU A 21 -19.63 9.38 10.95
C LEU A 21 -20.38 8.23 10.24
N SER A 22 -20.99 7.34 11.02
CA SER A 22 -21.77 6.21 10.51
C SER A 22 -23.08 6.63 9.82
N HIS A 23 -23.52 7.87 10.03
CA HIS A 23 -24.73 8.47 9.45
C HIS A 23 -24.38 9.84 8.83
N PRO A 24 -24.96 10.23 7.68
CA PRO A 24 -26.06 9.60 6.92
C PRO A 24 -25.64 8.57 5.86
N CYS A 25 -24.35 8.46 5.53
CA CYS A 25 -23.90 7.60 4.41
C CYS A 25 -22.76 6.69 4.83
N ALA A 26 -22.94 5.38 4.64
CA ALA A 26 -21.89 4.38 4.84
C ALA A 26 -20.96 4.34 3.63
N VAL A 27 -19.72 4.82 3.79
CA VAL A 27 -18.69 4.76 2.76
C VAL A 27 -17.87 3.48 2.93
N LYS A 28 -17.75 2.67 1.88
CA LYS A 28 -16.85 1.51 1.86
C LYS A 28 -15.46 1.97 1.46
N ILE A 29 -14.46 1.49 2.19
CA ILE A 29 -13.04 1.67 1.88
C ILE A 29 -12.32 0.31 1.87
N PRO A 30 -11.22 0.19 1.10
CA PRO A 30 -10.32 -0.96 1.21
C PRO A 30 -9.79 -1.07 2.64
N CYS A 31 -9.49 -2.28 3.10
CA CYS A 31 -8.67 -2.41 4.30
C CYS A 31 -7.23 -1.96 4.01
N ALA A 32 -6.46 -1.63 5.05
CA ALA A 32 -5.10 -1.13 4.88
C ALA A 32 -4.19 -2.13 4.14
N MET A 33 -4.36 -3.45 4.35
CA MET A 33 -3.58 -4.46 3.63
C MET A 33 -3.84 -4.40 2.13
N SER A 34 -5.11 -4.46 1.71
CA SER A 34 -5.47 -4.40 0.30
C SER A 34 -5.08 -3.08 -0.33
N TYR A 35 -5.17 -1.97 0.41
CA TYR A 35 -4.70 -0.67 -0.07
C TYR A 35 -3.19 -0.66 -0.26
N CYS A 36 -2.42 -1.17 0.70
CA CYS A 36 -0.96 -1.29 0.62
C CYS A 36 -0.53 -2.14 -0.58
N GLU A 37 -1.10 -3.34 -0.74
CA GLU A 37 -0.83 -4.22 -1.88
C GLU A 37 -1.21 -3.56 -3.21
N ALA A 38 -2.32 -2.81 -3.26
CA ALA A 38 -2.72 -2.08 -4.45
C ALA A 38 -1.71 -0.98 -4.82
N LEU A 39 -1.18 -0.23 -3.84
CA LEU A 39 -0.14 0.78 -4.09
C LEU A 39 1.14 0.14 -4.63
N ILE A 40 1.58 -0.96 -4.04
CA ILE A 40 2.76 -1.71 -4.51
C ILE A 40 2.51 -2.28 -5.91
N LEU A 41 1.31 -2.80 -6.19
CA LEU A 41 0.94 -3.29 -7.52
C LEU A 41 0.98 -2.16 -8.56
N LEU A 42 0.46 -0.98 -8.22
CA LEU A 42 0.49 0.21 -9.09
C LEU A 42 1.93 0.69 -9.31
N LEU A 43 2.75 0.68 -8.26
CA LEU A 43 4.18 0.97 -8.36
C LEU A 43 4.88 -0.02 -9.30
N CYS A 44 4.62 -1.32 -9.15
CA CYS A 44 5.12 -2.34 -10.08
C CYS A 44 4.64 -2.04 -11.50
N ARG A 45 3.35 -1.79 -11.73
CA ARG A 45 2.77 -1.52 -13.07
C ARG A 45 3.43 -0.33 -13.76
N ASP A 46 3.58 0.75 -13.01
CA ASP A 46 3.99 2.07 -13.47
C ASP A 46 5.49 2.32 -13.30
N ARG A 47 6.27 1.26 -13.08
CA ARG A 47 7.72 1.32 -13.08
C ARG A 47 8.25 1.94 -14.39
N ASP A 48 9.28 2.77 -14.23
CA ASP A 48 9.92 3.62 -15.23
C ASP A 48 8.97 4.63 -15.89
N SER A 49 7.84 4.94 -15.25
CA SER A 49 6.93 5.99 -15.69
C SER A 49 6.91 7.16 -14.72
N ILE A 50 6.36 8.30 -15.18
CA ILE A 50 6.17 9.50 -14.34
C ILE A 50 5.32 9.24 -13.08
N CYS A 51 4.50 8.18 -13.08
CA CYS A 51 3.64 7.84 -11.95
C CYS A 51 4.37 7.01 -10.87
N GLU A 52 5.57 6.49 -11.15
CA GLU A 52 6.32 5.66 -10.18
C GLU A 52 6.56 6.42 -8.87
N SER A 53 7.12 7.62 -8.96
CA SER A 53 7.40 8.49 -7.82
C SER A 53 6.13 8.87 -7.05
N TYR A 54 4.99 8.98 -7.74
CA TYR A 54 3.71 9.26 -7.10
C TYR A 54 3.27 8.09 -6.21
N TRP A 55 3.27 6.86 -6.74
CA TRP A 55 2.89 5.68 -5.94
C TRP A 55 3.84 5.44 -4.78
N LEU A 56 5.14 5.69 -4.98
CA LEU A 56 6.13 5.59 -3.93
C LEU A 56 5.87 6.60 -2.80
N ALA A 57 5.51 7.84 -3.14
CA ALA A 57 5.13 8.85 -2.15
C ALA A 57 3.84 8.48 -1.39
N ILE A 58 2.83 7.91 -2.06
CA ILE A 58 1.64 7.42 -1.38
C ILE A 58 1.96 6.23 -0.46
N LEU A 59 2.89 5.35 -0.85
CA LEU A 59 3.35 4.26 -0.01
C LEU A 59 4.17 4.76 1.20
N SER A 60 4.95 5.82 1.06
CA SER A 60 5.66 6.42 2.20
C SER A 60 4.68 7.01 3.23
N TYR A 61 3.53 7.54 2.81
CA TYR A 61 2.48 7.91 3.76
C TYR A 61 1.92 6.71 4.53
N MET A 62 1.81 5.53 3.90
CA MET A 62 1.44 4.31 4.64
C MET A 62 2.48 3.95 5.69
N LEU A 63 3.77 4.05 5.38
CA LEU A 63 4.87 3.80 6.33
C LEU A 63 4.87 4.82 7.47
N GLU A 64 4.71 6.10 7.18
CA GLU A 64 4.80 7.16 8.20
C GLU A 64 3.55 7.24 9.09
N TYR A 65 2.37 6.99 8.49
CA TYR A 65 1.11 7.28 9.16
C TYR A 65 0.31 6.05 9.62
N VAL A 66 0.52 4.89 9.01
CA VAL A 66 -0.29 3.69 9.24
C VAL A 66 0.54 2.55 9.81
N ASP A 67 1.81 2.39 9.41
CA ASP A 67 2.71 1.40 10.00
C ASP A 67 2.88 1.64 11.51
N GLY A 68 2.95 0.55 12.28
CA GLY A 68 2.98 0.58 13.74
C GLY A 68 1.63 0.80 14.43
N THR A 69 0.55 1.02 13.68
CA THR A 69 -0.83 0.95 14.20
C THR A 69 -1.39 -0.47 14.15
N ASP A 70 -2.52 -0.72 14.80
CA ASP A 70 -3.25 -2.00 14.76
C ASP A 70 -4.00 -2.24 13.43
N ILE A 71 -3.99 -1.26 12.53
CA ILE A 71 -4.75 -1.29 11.27
C ILE A 71 -3.98 -2.03 10.17
N LEU A 72 -2.65 -1.90 10.14
CA LEU A 72 -1.77 -2.53 9.15
C LEU A 72 -0.90 -3.60 9.82
N ASP A 73 -1.12 -4.85 9.45
CA ASP A 73 -0.31 -5.98 9.90
C ASP A 73 0.49 -6.52 8.71
N GLU A 74 1.76 -6.14 8.64
CA GLU A 74 2.72 -6.55 7.62
C GLU A 74 2.71 -8.07 7.36
N ASN A 75 2.48 -8.89 8.39
CA ASN A 75 2.47 -10.35 8.24
C ASN A 75 1.28 -10.87 7.43
N LYS A 76 0.22 -10.07 7.28
CA LYS A 76 -0.97 -10.39 6.49
C LYS A 76 -0.85 -9.98 5.02
N LEU A 77 0.24 -9.31 4.62
CA LEU A 77 0.54 -9.08 3.21
C LEU A 77 0.92 -10.39 2.52
N GLN A 78 0.53 -10.52 1.25
CA GLN A 78 1.02 -11.58 0.36
C GLN A 78 2.55 -11.56 0.28
N GLU A 79 3.19 -12.74 0.22
CA GLU A 79 4.64 -12.93 0.39
C GLU A 79 5.51 -11.93 -0.39
N GLY A 80 5.28 -11.77 -1.69
CA GLY A 80 6.06 -10.86 -2.53
C GLY A 80 5.88 -9.39 -2.15
N TYR A 81 4.65 -8.98 -1.84
CA TYR A 81 4.34 -7.64 -1.36
C TYR A 81 4.95 -7.38 0.02
N ARG A 82 4.89 -8.36 0.92
CA ARG A 82 5.50 -8.30 2.25
C ARG A 82 7.01 -8.07 2.16
N LYS A 83 7.71 -8.85 1.34
CA LYS A 83 9.17 -8.69 1.14
C LYS A 83 9.53 -7.28 0.69
N PHE A 84 8.81 -6.76 -0.32
CA PHE A 84 9.04 -5.40 -0.79
C PHE A 84 8.70 -4.35 0.27
N TYR A 85 7.57 -4.49 0.96
CA TYR A 85 7.16 -3.59 2.04
C TYR A 85 8.19 -3.56 3.19
N HIS A 86 8.73 -4.72 3.55
CA HIS A 86 9.78 -4.83 4.54
C HIS A 86 11.06 -4.11 4.11
N ALA A 87 11.50 -4.31 2.86
CA ALA A 87 12.68 -3.65 2.31
C ALA A 87 12.57 -2.12 2.33
N ILE A 88 11.41 -1.57 1.94
CA ILE A 88 11.20 -0.10 1.98
C ILE A 88 11.18 0.42 3.41
N LYS A 89 10.58 -0.31 4.36
CA LYS A 89 10.54 0.04 5.78
C LYS A 89 11.93 0.11 6.41
N LEU A 90 12.85 -0.77 6.00
CA LEU A 90 14.23 -0.77 6.48
C LEU A 90 15.14 0.22 5.73
N GLY A 91 14.68 0.86 4.66
CA GLY A 91 15.54 1.65 3.77
C GLY A 91 16.60 0.81 3.08
N ASP A 92 16.28 -0.44 2.75
CA ASP A 92 17.22 -1.41 2.19
C ASP A 92 17.74 -0.96 0.81
N PRO A 93 19.06 -0.96 0.56
CA PRO A 93 19.61 -0.68 -0.78
C PRO A 93 19.04 -1.57 -1.89
N ALA A 94 18.53 -2.76 -1.57
CA ALA A 94 17.96 -3.73 -2.49
C ALA A 94 16.44 -3.54 -2.77
N ILE A 95 15.82 -2.44 -2.31
CA ILE A 95 14.40 -2.12 -2.57
C ILE A 95 14.02 -2.32 -4.04
N TYR A 96 14.81 -1.76 -4.96
CA TYR A 96 14.51 -1.82 -6.40
C TYR A 96 14.72 -3.20 -7.03
N SER A 97 15.61 -4.02 -6.47
CA SER A 97 15.78 -5.43 -6.87
C SER A 97 14.55 -6.23 -6.45
N THR A 98 14.14 -6.10 -5.19
CA THR A 98 12.96 -6.75 -4.63
C THR A 98 11.68 -6.37 -5.39
N LEU A 99 11.55 -5.09 -5.76
CA LEU A 99 10.44 -4.61 -6.59
C LEU A 99 10.45 -5.21 -8.00
N ASN A 100 11.63 -5.44 -8.58
CA ASN A 100 11.78 -6.06 -9.91
C ASN A 100 11.38 -7.53 -9.86
N GLU A 101 11.84 -8.27 -8.85
CA GLU A 101 11.46 -9.66 -8.63
C GLU A 101 9.94 -9.80 -8.46
N LEU A 102 9.33 -8.95 -7.64
CA LEU A 102 7.87 -8.92 -7.47
C LEU A 102 7.17 -8.58 -8.79
N ARG A 103 7.66 -7.60 -9.55
CA ARG A 103 7.07 -7.24 -10.85
C ARG A 103 7.12 -8.42 -11.82
N LEU A 104 8.22 -9.15 -11.90
CA LEU A 104 8.35 -10.33 -12.75
C LEU A 104 7.34 -11.42 -12.36
N SER A 105 7.22 -11.74 -11.08
CA SER A 105 6.25 -12.75 -10.62
C SER A 105 4.81 -12.34 -10.94
N LEU A 106 4.46 -11.06 -10.78
CA LEU A 106 3.14 -10.55 -11.11
C LEU A 106 2.84 -10.56 -12.62
N ILE A 107 3.87 -10.44 -13.47
CA ILE A 107 3.73 -10.60 -14.93
C ILE A 107 3.48 -12.08 -15.27
N GLU A 108 4.24 -13.00 -14.67
CA GLU A 108 4.05 -14.45 -14.86
C GLU A 108 2.65 -14.89 -14.42
N GLU A 109 2.14 -14.34 -13.32
CA GLU A 109 0.78 -14.54 -12.82
C GLU A 109 -0.32 -13.84 -13.64
N ARG A 110 0.03 -13.08 -14.68
CA ARG A 110 -0.88 -12.26 -15.51
C ARG A 110 -1.67 -11.21 -14.71
N ARG A 111 -1.13 -10.77 -13.57
CA ARG A 111 -1.70 -9.68 -12.76
C ARG A 111 -1.25 -8.30 -13.25
N LEU A 112 -0.19 -8.25 -14.04
CA LEU A 112 0.29 -7.06 -14.74
C LEU A 112 0.34 -7.30 -16.26
N PRO A 113 0.10 -6.25 -17.08
CA PRO A 113 0.28 -6.38 -18.53
C PRO A 113 1.76 -6.53 -18.88
N VAL A 114 2.05 -7.38 -19.86
CA VAL A 114 3.38 -7.44 -20.49
C VAL A 114 3.55 -6.15 -21.30
N LYS A 115 4.45 -5.25 -20.88
CA LYS A 115 4.83 -4.11 -21.71
C LYS A 115 5.75 -4.63 -22.83
N ILE A 116 5.21 -4.76 -24.04
CA ILE A 116 6.00 -5.01 -25.26
C ILE A 116 6.47 -3.64 -25.73
N TYR A 117 7.76 -3.36 -25.64
CA TYR A 117 8.39 -2.17 -26.20
C TYR A 117 8.96 -2.48 -27.58
#